data_AF-A0A8K0CLV5-F1
#
_entry.id   AF-A0A8K0CLV5-F1
#
_cell.length_a   1.000
_cell.length_b   1.000
_cell.length_c   1.000
_cell.angle_alpha   90.00
_cell.angle_beta   90.00
_cell.angle_gamma   90.00
#
_symmetry.space_group_name_H-M   'P 1'
#
loop_
_entity.id
_entity.type
_entity.pdbx_description
1 polymer ?
#
loop_
_entity_poly.entity_id
_entity_poly.type
_entity_poly.pdbx_seq_one_letter_code
_entity_poly.pdbx_strand_id
1 'polypeptide(L)'
;TENSEVSCLNVNEAAVMARIMMGSGYAHMEETAATLNMPCMSKAYYHKLQNKMYHNIHTAAWQHMRKASEKESAIAVEQGNVDADGIPCITSSWRRRQQSDGKLRTQLPYDSETETEKIECTNHLSERR
;
A
#
# COMPACT_ATOMS: atom_id res chain seq x y z
N THR A 1 21.08 -22.21 5.05
CA THR A 1 21.31 -21.14 6.03
C THR A 1 21.39 -19.83 5.27
N GLU A 2 20.25 -19.23 4.94
CA GLU A 2 20.22 -17.90 4.32
C GLU A 2 20.61 -16.88 5.38
N ASN A 3 21.88 -16.48 5.37
CA ASN A 3 22.34 -15.29 6.06
C ASN A 3 21.94 -14.11 5.17
N SER A 4 20.67 -13.71 5.23
CA SER A 4 20.26 -12.44 4.67
C SER A 4 20.85 -11.37 5.58
N GLU A 5 21.78 -10.58 5.06
CA GLU A 5 22.29 -9.40 5.75
C GLU A 5 21.08 -8.51 6.04
N VAL A 6 20.61 -8.54 7.29
CA VAL A 6 19.51 -7.70 7.74
C VAL A 6 20.05 -6.28 7.70
N SER A 7 19.71 -5.56 6.63
CA SER A 7 19.81 -4.11 6.56
C SER A 7 19.11 -3.54 7.79
N CYS A 8 19.88 -3.25 8.82
CA CYS A 8 19.35 -2.75 10.07
C CYS A 8 18.86 -1.33 9.80
N LEU A 9 17.54 -1.14 9.90
CA LEU A 9 16.94 0.18 9.87
C LEU A 9 17.61 1.05 10.94
N ASN A 10 17.89 2.31 10.61
CA ASN A 10 18.32 3.27 11.61
C ASN A 10 17.23 3.36 12.71
N VAL A 11 17.59 3.69 13.95
CA VAL A 11 16.66 3.83 15.08
C VAL A 11 15.45 4.71 14.73
N ASN A 12 15.68 5.84 14.05
CA ASN A 12 14.61 6.73 13.61
C ASN A 12 13.70 6.07 12.56
N GLU A 13 14.28 5.32 11.62
CA GLU A 13 13.53 4.60 10.60
C GLU A 13 12.72 3.46 11.21
N ALA A 14 13.29 2.73 12.17
CA ALA A 14 12.63 1.66 12.90
C ALA A 14 11.45 2.19 13.73
N ALA A 15 11.62 3.33 14.42
CA ALA A 15 10.56 3.97 15.19
C ALA A 15 9.39 4.40 14.27
N VAL A 16 9.69 5.02 13.13
CA VAL A 16 8.66 5.41 12.14
C VAL A 16 7.99 4.18 11.54
N MET A 17 8.75 3.13 11.20
CA MET A 17 8.19 1.90 10.64
C MET A 17 7.26 1.19 11.64
N ALA A 18 7.66 1.10 12.90
CA ALA A 18 6.80 0.57 13.96
C ALA A 18 5.49 1.37 14.06
N ARG A 19 5.58 2.70 13.99
CA ARG A 19 4.41 3.59 14.00
C ARG A 19 3.50 3.35 12.78
N ILE A 20 4.07 3.16 11.59
CA ILE A 20 3.29 2.83 10.37
C ILE A 20 2.57 1.49 10.52
N MET A 21 3.26 0.46 11.02
CA MET A 21 2.69 -0.88 11.21
C MET A 21 1.53 -0.89 12.21
N MET A 22 1.61 -0.02 13.23
CA MET A 22 0.51 0.21 14.18
C MET A 22 -0.65 1.06 13.61
N GLY A 23 -0.60 1.50 12.35
CA GLY A 23 -1.66 2.29 11.70
C GLY A 23 -1.78 3.71 12.25
N SER A 24 -0.64 4.36 12.44
CA SER A 24 -0.47 5.27 13.55
C SER A 24 0.38 6.48 13.12
N GLY A 25 0.07 7.70 13.59
CA GLY A 25 0.65 8.96 13.06
C GLY A 25 1.69 9.66 13.95
N TYR A 26 2.16 10.83 13.50
CA TYR A 26 3.16 11.68 14.19
C TYR A 26 2.77 12.03 15.64
N ALA A 27 1.51 12.40 15.88
CA ALA A 27 1.05 12.90 17.19
C ALA A 27 1.34 11.93 18.35
N HIS A 28 1.21 10.63 18.10
CA HIS A 28 1.46 9.63 19.13
C HIS A 28 2.94 9.26 19.23
N MET A 29 3.74 9.45 18.17
CA MET A 29 5.20 9.37 18.32
C MET A 29 5.69 10.50 19.23
N GLU A 30 5.12 11.69 19.11
CA GLU A 30 5.36 12.82 20.00
C GLU A 30 4.91 12.51 21.44
N GLU A 31 3.73 11.92 21.63
CA GLU A 31 3.25 11.44 22.93
C GLU A 31 4.18 10.38 23.56
N THR A 32 4.65 9.43 22.75
CA THR A 32 5.57 8.38 23.19
C THR A 32 6.92 8.99 23.60
N ALA A 33 7.42 9.95 22.82
CA ALA A 33 8.66 10.65 23.11
C ALA A 33 8.54 11.48 24.41
N ALA A 34 7.42 12.16 24.61
CA ALA A 34 7.15 12.90 25.84
C ALA A 34 7.05 11.99 27.07
N THR A 35 6.39 10.83 26.93
CA THR A 35 6.25 9.83 28.01
C THR A 35 7.61 9.25 28.42
N LEU A 36 8.49 9.02 27.45
CA LEU A 36 9.84 8.50 27.67
C LEU A 36 10.86 9.59 28.02
N ASN A 37 10.45 10.86 28.08
CA ASN A 37 11.31 12.02 28.27
C ASN A 37 12.50 12.06 27.28
N MET A 38 12.23 11.72 26.01
CA MET A 38 13.21 11.73 24.91
C MET A 38 12.89 12.83 23.90
N PRO A 39 13.90 13.39 23.20
CA PRO A 39 13.65 14.36 22.14
C PRO A 39 12.89 13.69 20.98
N CYS A 40 11.80 14.32 20.55
CA CYS A 40 11.03 13.89 19.39
C CYS A 40 11.67 14.43 18.10
N MET A 41 11.57 13.65 17.02
CA MET A 41 11.97 14.12 15.69
C MET A 41 11.00 15.19 15.16
N SER A 42 11.47 16.06 14.26
CA SER A 42 10.58 17.07 13.67
C SER A 42 9.52 16.44 12.77
N LYS A 43 8.33 17.05 12.71
CA LYS A 43 7.21 16.60 11.87
C LYS A 43 7.59 16.46 10.39
N ALA A 44 8.36 17.41 9.85
CA ALA A 44 8.82 17.36 8.47
C ALA A 44 9.73 16.15 8.20
N TYR A 45 10.64 15.85 9.14
CA TYR A 45 11.53 14.70 9.03
C TYR A 45 10.77 13.38 9.17
N TYR A 46 9.80 13.31 10.08
CA TYR A 46 8.90 12.16 10.22
C TYR A 46 8.19 11.83 8.92
N HIS A 47 7.53 12.82 8.29
CA HIS A 47 6.82 12.61 7.03
C HIS A 47 7.75 12.18 5.90
N LYS A 48 8.97 12.73 5.84
CA LYS A 48 9.98 12.29 4.86
C LYS A 48 10.31 10.80 5.03
N LEU A 49 10.55 10.35 6.27
CA LEU A 49 10.81 8.95 6.56
C LEU A 49 9.58 8.08 6.26
N GLN A 50 8.40 8.55 6.66
CA GLN A 50 7.14 7.84 6.44
C GLN A 50 6.89 7.59 4.95
N ASN A 51 7.05 8.60 4.10
CA ASN A 51 6.87 8.49 2.66
C ASN A 51 7.86 7.50 2.03
N LYS A 52 9.13 7.55 2.47
CA LYS A 52 10.16 6.58 2.06
C LYS A 52 9.72 5.14 2.39
N MET A 53 9.23 4.91 3.61
CA MET A 53 8.78 3.58 4.04
C MET A 53 7.53 3.12 3.29
N TYR A 54 6.55 3.99 3.07
CA TYR A 54 5.37 3.64 2.28
C TYR A 54 5.71 3.25 0.85
N HIS A 55 6.63 3.97 0.21
CA HIS A 55 7.08 3.60 -1.13
C HIS A 55 7.69 2.19 -1.17
N ASN A 56 8.54 1.87 -0.18
CA ASN A 56 9.15 0.55 -0.06
C ASN A 56 8.11 -0.55 0.19
N ILE A 57 7.19 -0.33 1.13
CA ILE A 57 6.11 -1.27 1.46
C ILE A 57 5.22 -1.50 0.23
N HIS A 58 4.81 -0.43 -0.44
CA HIS A 58 3.99 -0.51 -1.65
C HIS A 58 4.70 -1.30 -2.76
N THR A 59 5.99 -1.02 -2.98
CA THR A 59 6.78 -1.70 -4.00
C THR A 59 6.93 -3.19 -3.69
N ALA A 60 7.23 -3.54 -2.43
CA ALA A 60 7.31 -4.93 -2.00
C ALA A 60 5.96 -5.64 -2.15
N ALA A 61 4.87 -5.03 -1.67
CA ALA A 61 3.52 -5.57 -1.80
C ALA A 61 3.15 -5.82 -3.27
N TRP A 62 3.43 -4.85 -4.15
CA TRP A 62 3.20 -4.98 -5.59
C TRP A 62 3.97 -6.16 -6.20
N GLN A 63 5.25 -6.30 -5.87
CA GLN A 63 6.07 -7.41 -6.37
C GLN A 63 5.57 -8.76 -5.87
N HIS A 64 5.17 -8.87 -4.60
CA HIS A 64 4.64 -10.10 -4.03
C HIS A 64 3.29 -10.48 -4.66
N MET A 65 2.39 -9.51 -4.81
CA MET A 65 1.10 -9.72 -5.46
C MET A 65 1.26 -10.15 -6.92
N ARG A 66 2.20 -9.54 -7.65
CA ARG A 66 2.50 -9.93 -9.03
C ARG A 66 3.00 -11.38 -9.10
N LYS A 67 3.96 -11.77 -8.26
CA LYS A 67 4.48 -13.15 -8.22
C LYS A 67 3.40 -14.16 -7.82
N ALA A 68 2.53 -13.82 -6.87
CA ALA A 68 1.40 -14.66 -6.49
C ALA A 68 0.41 -14.83 -7.65
N SER A 69 0.10 -13.73 -8.35
CA SER A 69 -0.80 -13.75 -9.51
C SER A 69 -0.25 -14.58 -10.67
N GLU A 70 1.05 -14.51 -10.95
CA GLU A 70 1.71 -15.35 -11.98
C GLU A 70 1.60 -16.85 -11.63
N LYS A 71 1.78 -17.21 -10.35
CA LYS A 71 1.63 -18.59 -9.88
C LYS A 71 0.20 -19.09 -9.93
N GLU A 72 -0.76 -18.30 -9.44
CA GLU A 72 -2.19 -18.64 -9.51
C GLU A 72 -2.64 -18.82 -10.97
N SER A 73 -2.14 -17.97 -11.87
CA SER A 73 -2.44 -18.07 -13.29
C SER A 73 -1.92 -19.37 -13.90
N ALA A 74 -0.72 -19.83 -13.52
CA ALA A 74 -0.17 -21.09 -14.03
C ALA A 74 -0.99 -22.30 -13.54
N ILE A 75 -1.36 -22.29 -12.25
CA ILE A 75 -2.16 -23.36 -11.62
C ILE A 75 -3.56 -23.44 -12.27
N ALA A 76 -4.20 -22.30 -12.52
CA ALA A 76 -5.52 -22.27 -13.15
C ALA A 76 -5.52 -22.82 -14.58
N VAL A 77 -4.44 -22.57 -15.35
CA VAL A 77 -4.28 -23.16 -16.69
C VAL A 77 -4.07 -24.67 -16.61
N GLU A 78 -3.23 -25.15 -15.68
CA GLU A 78 -3.01 -26.59 -15.46
C GLU A 78 -4.29 -27.34 -15.11
N GLN A 79 -5.16 -26.71 -14.31
CA GLN A 79 -6.44 -27.29 -13.88
C GLN A 79 -7.56 -27.16 -14.94
N GLY A 80 -7.28 -26.56 -16.10
CA GLY A 80 -8.29 -26.30 -17.13
C GLY A 80 -9.36 -25.29 -16.70
N ASN A 81 -9.10 -24.52 -15.63
CA ASN A 81 -9.99 -23.49 -15.12
C ASN A 81 -9.77 -22.17 -15.86
N VAL A 82 -10.11 -22.20 -17.15
CA VAL A 82 -9.96 -21.09 -18.10
C VAL A 82 -11.32 -20.73 -18.69
N ASP A 83 -11.55 -19.42 -18.88
CA ASP A 83 -12.75 -18.91 -19.53
C ASP A 83 -12.74 -19.22 -21.04
N ALA A 84 -13.85 -18.95 -21.73
CA ALA A 84 -14.01 -19.15 -23.19
C ALA A 84 -12.94 -18.43 -24.03
N ASP A 85 -12.37 -17.34 -23.51
CA ASP A 85 -11.28 -16.57 -24.14
C ASP A 85 -9.87 -17.06 -23.76
N GLY A 86 -9.75 -18.20 -23.06
CA GLY A 86 -8.47 -18.76 -22.59
C GLY A 86 -7.87 -18.01 -21.40
N ILE A 87 -8.65 -17.18 -20.71
CA ILE A 87 -8.21 -16.41 -19.56
C ILE A 87 -8.35 -17.27 -18.30
N PRO A 88 -7.27 -17.51 -17.53
CA PRO A 88 -7.36 -18.28 -16.29
C PRO A 88 -8.23 -17.57 -15.25
N CYS A 89 -9.21 -18.30 -14.74
CA CYS A 89 -10.13 -17.86 -13.71
C CYS A 89 -9.47 -17.93 -12.33
N ILE A 90 -8.62 -16.95 -12.05
CA ILE A 90 -8.00 -16.76 -10.73
C ILE A 90 -8.98 -16.02 -9.80
N THR A 91 -9.04 -16.42 -8.53
CA THR A 91 -9.95 -15.88 -7.49
C THR A 91 -9.75 -14.38 -7.26
N SER A 92 -8.67 -13.81 -7.77
CA SER A 92 -8.41 -12.38 -7.73
C SER A 92 -8.09 -11.85 -9.13
N SER A 93 -9.05 -11.18 -9.77
CA SER A 93 -9.00 -10.75 -11.19
C SER A 93 -8.07 -9.55 -11.46
N TRP A 94 -6.81 -9.59 -11.00
CA TRP A 94 -5.81 -8.52 -11.18
C TRP A 94 -5.33 -8.38 -12.63
N ARG A 95 -5.44 -9.44 -13.43
CA ARG A 95 -5.00 -9.45 -14.85
C ARG A 95 -5.71 -8.41 -15.71
N ARG A 96 -6.99 -8.10 -15.43
CA ARG A 96 -7.73 -7.05 -16.15
C ARG A 96 -7.21 -5.65 -15.89
N ARG A 97 -6.69 -5.37 -14.67
CA ARG A 97 -6.09 -4.06 -14.34
C ARG A 97 -4.74 -3.87 -15.03
N GLN A 98 -3.92 -4.91 -15.15
CA GLN A 98 -2.63 -4.87 -15.86
C GLN A 98 -2.76 -4.43 -17.34
N GLN A 99 -3.85 -4.80 -18.03
CA GLN A 99 -4.06 -4.41 -19.44
C GLN A 99 -4.49 -2.95 -19.60
N SER A 100 -5.21 -2.37 -18.63
CA SER A 100 -5.51 -0.92 -18.62
C SER A 100 -4.32 -0.08 -18.15
N ASP A 101 -3.49 -0.62 -17.25
CA ASP A 101 -2.35 0.06 -16.65
C ASP A 101 -1.17 0.22 -17.63
N GLY A 102 -1.18 -0.49 -18.77
CA GLY A 102 -0.22 -0.29 -19.86
C GLY A 102 -0.27 1.10 -20.53
N LYS A 103 -1.25 1.94 -20.17
CA LYS A 103 -1.37 3.32 -20.67
C LYS A 103 -1.47 4.40 -19.59
N LEU A 104 -1.52 4.08 -18.30
CA LEU A 104 -1.65 5.11 -17.25
C LEU A 104 -0.82 4.79 -16.01
N ARG A 105 -0.10 5.81 -15.53
CA ARG A 105 0.55 5.94 -14.22
C ARG A 105 1.98 5.42 -14.11
N THR A 106 2.90 6.08 -14.83
CA THR A 106 4.16 6.50 -14.18
C THR A 106 3.81 7.07 -12.80
N GLN A 107 4.31 6.42 -11.75
CA GLN A 107 4.42 6.89 -10.37
C GLN A 107 3.33 7.91 -9.97
N LEU A 108 2.25 7.47 -9.31
CA LEU A 108 1.63 8.46 -8.42
C LEU A 108 2.69 8.77 -7.35
N PRO A 109 3.06 10.04 -7.17
CA PRO A 109 3.68 10.43 -5.93
C PRO A 109 2.71 10.02 -4.81
N TYR A 110 3.25 9.57 -3.68
CA TYR A 110 2.46 9.57 -2.46
C TYR A 110 2.21 11.06 -2.14
N ASP A 111 1.16 11.61 -2.74
CA ASP A 111 0.76 13.01 -2.58
C ASP A 111 0.32 13.16 -1.12
N SER A 112 1.13 13.89 -0.34
CA SER A 112 0.76 14.32 1.01
C SER A 112 -0.27 15.46 1.00
N GLU A 113 -0.87 15.77 -0.14
CA GLU A 113 -1.84 16.82 -0.33
C GLU A 113 -2.92 16.34 -1.29
N THR A 114 -4.12 16.05 -0.78
CA THR A 114 -5.36 16.38 -1.48
C THR A 114 -6.46 16.58 -0.45
N GLU A 115 -6.87 17.83 -0.40
CA GLU A 115 -8.13 18.33 0.15
C GLU A 115 -9.29 17.36 -0.08
N THR A 116 -10.15 17.32 0.93
CA THR A 116 -11.49 16.73 0.88
C THR A 116 -12.29 17.29 -0.31
N GLU A 117 -12.28 16.60 -1.44
CA GLU A 117 -13.35 16.76 -2.43
C GLU A 117 -14.63 16.20 -1.81
N LYS A 118 -15.56 17.11 -1.51
CA LYS A 118 -16.91 16.80 -1.05
C LYS A 118 -17.57 15.86 -2.05
N ILE A 119 -17.89 14.65 -1.60
CA ILE A 119 -18.89 13.84 -2.26
C ILE A 119 -20.24 14.49 -1.94
N GLU A 120 -20.74 15.33 -2.84
CA GLU A 120 -22.16 15.70 -2.85
C GLU A 120 -22.96 14.46 -3.24
N CYS A 121 -23.55 13.80 -2.25
CA CYS A 121 -24.60 12.81 -2.50
C CYS A 121 -25.83 13.55 -3.03
N THR A 122 -26.02 13.53 -4.34
CA THR A 122 -27.30 13.86 -4.96
C THR A 122 -28.35 12.85 -4.50
N ASN A 123 -29.20 13.28 -3.57
CA ASN A 123 -30.38 12.57 -3.14
C ASN A 123 -31.29 12.31 -4.35
N HIS A 124 -31.21 11.11 -4.92
CA HIS A 124 -32.19 10.59 -5.85
C HIS A 124 -33.06 9.54 -5.13
N LEU A 125 -33.88 10.03 -4.21
CA LEU A 125 -35.09 9.34 -3.77
C LEU A 125 -36.22 10.37 -3.78
N SER A 126 -36.70 10.67 -4.99
CA SER A 126 -38.05 11.18 -5.19
C SER A 126 -39.05 10.09 -4.81
N GLU A 127 -40.01 10.50 -3.99
CA GLU A 127 -41.43 10.11 -4.07
C GLU A 127 -41.74 8.61 -4.12
N ARG A 128 -41.99 8.01 -2.94
CA ARG A 128 -43.09 7.06 -2.77
C ARG A 128 -43.79 7.26 -1.42
N ARG A 129 -45.02 7.77 -1.54
CA ARG A 129 -46.13 7.86 -0.57
C ARG A 129 -46.10 8.99 0.45
#